data_AF-A0A368VTS3-F1
#
_entry.id   AF-A0A368VTS3-F1
#
_cell.length_a   1.000
_cell.length_b   1.000
_cell.length_c   1.000
_cell.angle_alpha   90.00
_cell.angle_beta   90.00
_cell.angle_gamma   90.00
#
_symmetry.space_group_name_H-M   'P 1'
#
loop_
_entity.id
_entity.type
_entity.pdbx_description
1 polymer ?
#
loop_
_entity_poly.entity_id
_entity_poly.type
_entity_poly.pdbx_seq_one_letter_code
_entity_poly.pdbx_strand_id
1 'polypeptide(L)'
;MTKRLDEATERAARADARALEAEAEATGPYPPDTRVTRPNRPSRMFNLRLTEEQFTELQELAREHHLPMSTMARSWLLERLDQERRAS
;
A
#
# COMPACT_ATOMS: atom_id res chain seq x y z
N MET A 1 25.81 -5.21 -33.33
CA MET A 1 26.34 -6.59 -33.31
C MET A 1 26.20 -7.12 -31.89
N THR A 2 25.29 -8.06 -31.65
CA THR A 2 25.11 -8.68 -30.33
C THR A 2 26.25 -9.67 -30.11
N LYS A 3 27.17 -9.35 -29.21
CA LYS A 3 28.28 -10.25 -28.85
C LYS A 3 27.69 -11.43 -28.10
N ARG A 4 27.62 -12.61 -28.74
CA ARG A 4 27.24 -13.86 -28.05
C ARG A 4 28.26 -14.12 -26.94
N LEU A 5 27.76 -14.37 -25.73
CA LEU A 5 28.58 -14.84 -24.62
C LEU A 5 29.12 -16.22 -24.96
N ASP A 6 30.31 -16.55 -24.45
CA ASP A 6 30.81 -17.91 -24.54
C ASP A 6 29.94 -18.86 -23.70
N GLU A 7 29.97 -20.15 -24.06
CA GLU A 7 29.09 -21.15 -23.47
C GLU A 7 29.30 -21.32 -21.96
N ALA A 8 30.51 -21.08 -21.46
CA ALA A 8 30.79 -21.16 -20.03
C ALA A 8 30.13 -20.01 -19.27
N THR A 9 30.21 -18.80 -19.80
CA THR A 9 29.55 -17.62 -19.24
C THR A 9 28.03 -17.77 -19.27
N GLU A 10 27.46 -18.28 -20.36
CA GLU A 10 26.01 -18.52 -20.44
C GLU A 10 25.53 -19.56 -19.43
N ARG A 11 26.30 -20.63 -19.22
CA ARG A 11 25.99 -21.66 -18.22
C ARG A 11 26.08 -21.13 -16.79
N ALA A 12 27.10 -20.30 -16.51
CA ALA A 12 27.27 -19.67 -15.21
C ALA A 12 26.11 -18.71 -14.90
N ALA A 13 25.72 -17.86 -15.85
CA ALA A 13 24.59 -16.94 -15.69
C ALA A 13 23.26 -17.67 -15.44
N ARG A 14 23.03 -18.80 -16.13
CA ARG A 14 21.83 -19.62 -15.89
C ARG A 14 21.85 -20.31 -14.52
N ALA A 15 23.01 -20.72 -14.03
CA ALA A 15 23.14 -21.31 -12.70
C ALA A 15 22.89 -20.28 -11.60
N ASP A 16 23.44 -19.07 -11.76
CA ASP A 16 23.23 -17.93 -10.86
C ASP A 16 21.75 -17.53 -10.79
N ALA A 17 21.10 -17.39 -11.95
CA ALA A 17 19.66 -17.09 -12.02
C ALA A 17 18.81 -18.13 -11.27
N ARG A 18 19.11 -19.43 -11.43
CA ARG A 18 18.39 -20.50 -10.71
C ARG A 18 18.62 -20.45 -9.20
N ALA A 19 19.81 -20.07 -8.75
CA ALA A 19 20.10 -19.92 -7.32
C ALA A 19 19.29 -18.78 -6.70
N LEU A 20 19.19 -17.64 -7.40
CA LEU A 20 18.37 -16.50 -6.97
C LEU A 20 16.88 -16.83 -6.93
N GLU A 21 16.37 -17.56 -7.94
CA GLU A 21 14.97 -18.03 -7.96
C GLU A 21 14.67 -18.97 -6.79
N ALA A 22 15.58 -19.93 -6.50
CA ALA A 22 15.42 -20.85 -5.38
C ALA A 22 15.43 -20.15 -4.01
N GLU A 23 16.22 -19.08 -3.86
CA GLU A 23 16.24 -18.26 -2.63
C GLU A 23 14.96 -17.41 -2.49
N ALA A 24 14.40 -16.91 -3.60
CA ALA A 24 13.14 -16.17 -3.60
C ALA A 24 11.91 -17.04 -3.28
N GLU A 25 11.94 -18.32 -3.65
CA GLU A 25 10.90 -19.31 -3.31
C GLU A 25 11.12 -19.96 -1.93
N ALA A 26 12.19 -19.61 -1.23
CA ALA A 26 12.48 -20.17 0.09
C ALA A 26 11.35 -19.83 1.08
N THR A 27 10.63 -20.86 1.50
CA THR A 27 9.54 -20.78 2.48
C THR A 27 10.03 -20.86 3.94
N GLY A 28 11.34 -20.68 4.14
CA GLY A 28 11.97 -20.66 5.46
C GLY A 28 11.57 -19.43 6.29
N PRO A 29 11.86 -19.45 7.61
CA PRO A 29 11.63 -18.30 8.46
C PRO A 29 12.45 -17.09 8.00
N TYR A 30 11.88 -15.90 8.11
CA TYR A 30 12.60 -14.65 7.84
C TYR A 30 13.84 -14.52 8.75
N PRO A 31 14.92 -13.85 8.30
CA PRO A 31 16.09 -13.56 9.13
C PRO A 31 15.72 -12.89 10.47
N PRO A 32 16.48 -13.13 11.55
CA PRO A 32 16.12 -12.72 12.91
C PRO A 32 15.91 -11.21 13.09
N ASP A 33 16.59 -10.38 12.30
CA ASP A 33 16.47 -8.92 12.34
C ASP A 33 15.40 -8.36 11.38
N THR A 34 14.58 -9.23 10.78
CA THR A 34 13.52 -8.81 9.86
C THR A 34 12.34 -8.22 10.63
N ARG A 35 12.14 -6.91 10.51
CA ARG A 35 10.94 -6.25 11.06
C ARG A 35 9.73 -6.51 10.16
N VAL A 36 8.96 -7.54 10.48
CA VAL A 36 7.66 -7.80 9.82
C VAL A 36 6.62 -6.80 10.34
N THR A 37 6.17 -5.90 9.48
CA THR A 37 5.02 -5.04 9.77
C THR A 37 3.80 -5.55 9.02
N ARG A 38 2.63 -5.62 9.70
CA ARG A 38 1.34 -5.74 9.02
C ARG A 38 0.70 -4.35 8.94
N PRO A 39 0.92 -3.59 7.84
CA PRO A 39 0.12 -2.40 7.60
C PRO A 39 -1.36 -2.80 7.44
N ASN A 40 -2.27 -1.88 7.78
CA ASN A 40 -3.74 -2.08 7.74
C ASN A 40 -4.29 -3.05 8.81
N ARG A 41 -4.17 -2.66 10.09
CA ARG A 41 -4.93 -3.29 11.19
C ARG A 41 -6.43 -3.35 10.87
N PRO A 42 -7.19 -4.32 11.43
CA PRO A 42 -8.61 -4.48 11.13
C PRO A 42 -9.36 -3.16 11.39
N SER A 43 -9.80 -2.53 10.30
CA SER A 43 -10.67 -1.36 10.32
C SER A 43 -12.13 -1.81 10.28
N ARG A 44 -13.00 -1.15 11.05
CA ARG A 44 -14.45 -1.35 10.97
C ARG A 44 -15.02 -0.43 9.89
N MET A 45 -16.00 -0.94 9.14
CA MET A 45 -16.75 -0.15 8.17
C MET A 45 -17.79 0.70 8.90
N PHE A 46 -17.82 2.00 8.62
CA PHE A 46 -18.79 2.95 9.13
C PHE A 46 -19.56 3.55 7.94
N ASN A 47 -20.86 3.23 7.85
CA ASN A 47 -21.72 3.68 6.75
C ASN A 47 -22.53 4.89 7.19
N LEU A 48 -22.54 5.93 6.35
CA LEU A 48 -23.29 7.16 6.55
C LEU A 48 -24.35 7.29 5.46
N ARG A 49 -25.54 7.77 5.84
CA ARG A 49 -26.55 8.20 4.87
C ARG A 49 -26.39 9.70 4.66
N LEU A 50 -26.18 10.09 3.41
CA LEU A 50 -26.12 11.48 2.97
C LEU A 50 -27.33 11.75 2.09
N THR A 51 -27.78 13.00 2.06
CA THR A 51 -28.66 13.45 0.98
C THR A 51 -27.88 13.52 -0.33
N GLU A 52 -28.59 13.58 -1.46
CA GLU A 52 -27.97 13.72 -2.77
C GLU A 52 -27.09 14.98 -2.87
N GLU A 53 -27.57 16.09 -2.31
CA GLU A 53 -26.87 17.36 -2.26
C GLU A 53 -25.56 17.27 -1.47
N GLN A 54 -25.61 16.69 -0.26
CA GLN A 54 -24.43 16.48 0.58
C GLN A 54 -23.40 15.56 -0.07
N PHE A 55 -23.86 14.52 -0.75
CA PHE A 55 -22.98 13.61 -1.47
C PHE A 55 -22.27 14.30 -2.63
N THR A 56 -23.01 15.09 -3.41
CA THR A 56 -22.47 15.84 -4.56
C THR A 56 -21.46 16.88 -4.11
N GLU A 57 -21.78 17.65 -3.06
CA GLU A 57 -20.86 18.66 -2.51
C GLU A 57 -19.54 18.02 -2.05
N LEU A 58 -19.62 16.91 -1.31
CA LEU A 58 -18.43 16.19 -0.86
C LEU A 58 -17.64 15.58 -2.02
N GLN A 59 -18.32 15.13 -3.09
CA GLN A 59 -17.67 14.60 -4.30
C GLN A 59 -16.87 15.68 -5.02
N GLU A 60 -17.45 16.86 -5.21
CA GLU A 60 -16.80 17.97 -5.89
C GLU A 60 -15.57 18.45 -5.13
N LEU A 61 -15.68 18.63 -3.80
CA LEU A 61 -14.53 18.97 -2.97
C LEU A 61 -13.43 17.90 -3.04
N ALA A 62 -13.80 16.62 -2.93
CA ALA A 62 -12.84 15.53 -3.05
C ALA A 62 -12.10 15.55 -4.41
N ARG A 63 -12.82 15.84 -5.49
CA ARG A 63 -12.27 15.98 -6.85
C ARG A 63 -11.29 17.15 -6.94
N GLU A 64 -11.63 18.32 -6.40
CA GLU A 64 -10.77 19.52 -6.39
C GLU A 64 -9.46 19.28 -5.64
N HIS A 65 -9.53 18.54 -4.54
CA HIS A 65 -8.35 18.20 -3.73
C HIS A 65 -7.60 16.95 -4.24
N HIS A 66 -8.04 16.34 -5.34
CA HIS A 66 -7.49 15.10 -5.89
C HIS A 66 -7.40 13.95 -4.88
N LEU A 67 -8.44 13.81 -4.05
CA LEU A 67 -8.54 12.76 -3.03
C LEU A 67 -9.77 11.88 -3.27
N PRO A 68 -9.72 10.58 -2.91
CA PRO A 68 -10.92 9.78 -2.77
C PRO A 68 -11.85 10.40 -1.73
N MET A 69 -13.16 10.40 -2.01
CA MET A 69 -14.19 10.95 -1.10
C MET A 69 -14.09 10.34 0.31
N SER A 70 -13.91 9.02 0.40
CA SER A 70 -13.76 8.31 1.68
C SER A 70 -12.50 8.73 2.46
N THR A 71 -11.41 9.04 1.75
CA THR A 71 -10.17 9.53 2.36
C THR A 71 -10.37 10.92 2.93
N MET A 72 -10.99 11.83 2.17
CA MET A 72 -11.29 13.20 2.61
C MET A 72 -12.26 13.21 3.80
N ALA A 73 -13.36 12.45 3.71
CA ALA A 73 -14.33 12.34 4.79
C ALA A 73 -13.67 11.81 6.08
N ARG A 74 -12.81 10.79 5.95
CA ARG A 74 -12.05 10.25 7.08
C ARG A 74 -11.11 11.29 7.69
N SER A 75 -10.39 12.07 6.88
CA SER A 75 -9.48 13.09 7.43
C SER A 75 -10.23 14.15 8.22
N TRP A 76 -11.34 14.68 7.69
CA TRP A 76 -12.14 15.70 8.37
C TRP A 76 -12.77 15.17 9.66
N LEU A 77 -13.27 13.93 9.64
CA LEU A 77 -13.81 13.31 10.85
C LEU A 77 -12.75 13.18 11.95
N LEU A 78 -11.54 12.74 11.60
CA LEU A 78 -10.45 12.59 12.56
C LEU A 78 -9.95 13.94 13.09
N GLU A 79 -9.88 14.95 12.24
CA GLU A 79 -9.54 16.32 12.62
C GLU A 79 -10.55 16.88 13.63
N ARG A 80 -11.86 16.76 13.34
CA ARG A 80 -12.92 17.21 14.25
C ARG A 80 -12.86 16.48 15.59
N LEU A 81 -12.64 15.17 15.59
CA LEU A 81 -12.47 14.40 16.84
C LEU A 81 -11.27 14.87 17.65
N ASP A 82 -10.19 15.30 16.99
CA ASP A 82 -9.01 15.81 17.69
C ASP A 82 -9.27 17.16 18.34
N GLN A 83 -9.97 18.05 17.64
CA GLN A 83 -10.40 19.34 18.19
C GLN A 83 -11.27 19.16 19.43
N GLU A 84 -12.24 18.24 19.40
CA GLU A 84 -13.12 17.95 20.55
C GLU A 84 -12.34 17.41 21.76
N ARG A 85 -11.35 16.54 21.53
CA ARG A 85 -10.49 16.03 22.61
C ARG A 85 -9.65 17.11 23.28
N ARG A 86 -9.24 18.14 22.53
CA ARG A 86 -8.45 19.26 23.07
C ARG A 86 -9.31 20.30 23.81
N ALA A 87 -10.60 20.37 23.48
CA ALA A 87 -11.55 21.30 24.09
C ALA A 87 -12.18 20.76 25.40
N SER A 88 -12.02 19.46 25.67
CA SER A 88 -12.46 18.78 26.91
C SER A 88 -11.34 18.75 27.95
#